data_AF-A0A9D6R3L6-F1
#
_entry.id   AF-A0A9D6R3L6-F1
#
_cell.length_a   1.000
_cell.length_b   1.000
_cell.length_c   1.000
_cell.angle_alpha   90.00
_cell.angle_beta   90.00
_cell.angle_gamma   90.00
#
_symmetry.space_group_name_H-M   'P 1'
#
loop_
_entity.id
_entity.type
_entity.pdbx_description
1 polymer ?
#
loop_
_entity_poly.entity_id
_entity_poly.type
_entity_poly.pdbx_seq_one_letter_code
_entity_poly.pdbx_strand_id
1 'polypeptide(L)'
;MTFDEAESKFKELQARVQRGEAISRAEYEAQVSQLGVYDDKGVLWEINPRTGKWMYFDGAEWVPGRPPGRDQSTVMPLAQLANPPSTVAPRQS
;
A
#
# COMPACT_ATOMS: atom_id res chain seq x y z
N MET A 1 -14.71 0.63 -2.05
CA MET A 1 -13.75 -0.11 -2.87
C MET A 1 -13.20 -1.24 -2.03
N THR A 2 -13.05 -2.43 -2.60
CA THR A 2 -12.54 -3.61 -1.89
C THR A 2 -11.06 -3.85 -2.17
N PHE A 3 -10.41 -4.66 -1.33
CA PHE A 3 -9.02 -5.07 -1.50
C PHE A 3 -8.75 -5.72 -2.87
N ASP A 4 -9.72 -6.48 -3.39
CA ASP A 4 -9.64 -7.14 -4.70
C ASP A 4 -9.69 -6.14 -5.86
N GLU A 5 -10.64 -5.20 -5.80
CA GLU A 5 -10.78 -4.15 -6.81
C GLU A 5 -9.52 -3.27 -6.90
N ALA A 6 -8.96 -2.90 -5.76
CA ALA A 6 -7.73 -2.12 -5.69
C ALA A 6 -6.55 -2.86 -6.31
N GLU A 7 -6.40 -4.16 -6.04
CA GLU A 7 -5.32 -4.97 -6.65
C GLU A 7 -5.51 -5.13 -8.16
N SER A 8 -6.75 -5.35 -8.61
CA SER A 8 -7.07 -5.46 -10.03
C SER A 8 -6.73 -4.16 -10.77
N LYS A 9 -7.11 -3.00 -10.22
CA LYS A 9 -6.75 -1.69 -10.78
C LYS A 9 -5.24 -1.46 -10.73
N PHE A 10 -4.56 -1.86 -9.66
CA PHE A 10 -3.10 -1.75 -9.54
C PHE A 10 -2.37 -2.57 -10.61
N LYS A 11 -2.78 -3.83 -10.82
CA LYS A 11 -2.24 -4.70 -11.87
C LYS A 11 -2.45 -4.09 -13.25
N GLU A 12 -3.63 -3.53 -13.49
CA GLU A 12 -3.92 -2.85 -14.76
C GLU A 12 -3.00 -1.63 -14.98
N LEU A 13 -2.84 -0.80 -13.96
CA LEU A 13 -1.90 0.32 -13.93
C LEU A 13 -0.45 -0.12 -14.19
N GLN A 14 0.00 -1.17 -13.50
CA GLN A 14 1.33 -1.73 -13.71
C GLN A 14 1.50 -2.30 -15.12
N ALA A 15 0.46 -2.91 -15.70
CA ALA A 15 0.48 -3.41 -17.08
C ALA A 15 0.52 -2.26 -18.10
N ARG A 16 -0.12 -1.12 -17.83
CA ARG A 16 -0.02 0.09 -18.66
C ARG A 16 1.41 0.66 -18.63
N VAL A 17 1.99 0.81 -17.44
CA VAL A 17 3.39 1.25 -17.27
C VAL A 17 4.35 0.30 -18.01
N GLN A 18 4.18 -1.01 -17.84
CA GLN A 18 5.01 -2.01 -18.53
C GLN A 18 4.85 -2.01 -20.05
N ARG A 19 3.68 -1.60 -20.56
CA ARG A 19 3.45 -1.39 -22.00
C ARG A 19 4.12 -0.13 -22.54
N GLY A 20 4.76 0.67 -21.69
CA GLY A 20 5.41 1.92 -22.08
C GLY A 20 4.43 3.09 -22.18
N GLU A 21 3.29 3.03 -21.50
CA GLU A 21 2.35 4.15 -21.42
C GLU A 21 3.05 5.36 -20.77
N ALA A 22 2.83 6.56 -21.32
CA ALA A 22 3.44 7.81 -20.86
C ALA A 22 2.78 8.30 -19.56
N ILE A 23 2.89 7.51 -18.49
CA ILE A 23 2.38 7.84 -17.17
C ILE A 23 3.54 8.40 -16.34
N SER A 24 3.37 9.62 -15.83
CA SER A 24 4.38 10.21 -14.95
C SER A 24 4.33 9.54 -13.58
N ARG A 25 5.46 9.52 -12.86
CA ARG A 25 5.53 8.90 -11.53
C ARG A 25 4.49 9.49 -10.57
N ALA A 26 4.31 10.81 -10.58
CA ALA A 26 3.31 11.49 -9.75
C ALA A 26 1.87 11.06 -10.09
N GLU A 27 1.60 10.77 -11.37
CA GLU A 27 0.28 10.38 -11.85
C GLU A 27 -0.02 8.91 -11.53
N TYR A 28 1.01 8.07 -11.56
CA TYR A 28 0.94 6.70 -11.05
C TYR A 28 0.72 6.69 -9.54
N GLU A 29 1.49 7.48 -8.77
CA GLU A 29 1.32 7.63 -7.31
C GLU A 29 -0.08 8.15 -6.95
N ALA A 30 -0.58 9.17 -7.66
CA ALA A 30 -1.93 9.69 -7.45
C ALA A 30 -3.02 8.64 -7.72
N GLN A 31 -2.91 7.89 -8.82
CA GLN A 31 -3.88 6.84 -9.14
C GLN A 31 -3.82 5.71 -8.12
N VAL A 32 -2.62 5.30 -7.70
CA VAL A 32 -2.44 4.29 -6.65
C VAL A 32 -3.00 4.77 -5.32
N SER A 33 -2.90 6.06 -4.98
CA SER A 33 -3.57 6.61 -3.80
C SER A 33 -5.08 6.67 -3.90
N GLN A 34 -5.64 6.80 -5.10
CA GLN A 34 -7.06 6.58 -5.32
C GLN A 34 -7.44 5.10 -5.18
N LEU A 35 -6.47 4.18 -5.21
CA LEU A 35 -6.70 2.76 -4.94
C LEU A 35 -6.79 2.42 -3.43
N GLY A 36 -6.82 3.44 -2.57
CA GLY A 36 -7.03 3.29 -1.14
C GLY A 36 -8.32 2.54 -0.79
N VAL A 37 -8.21 1.56 0.12
CA VAL A 37 -9.30 0.73 0.63
C VAL A 37 -9.41 0.92 2.13
N TYR A 38 -10.61 1.21 2.63
CA TYR A 38 -10.84 1.24 4.08
C TYR A 38 -11.23 -0.15 4.57
N ASP A 39 -10.58 -0.58 5.64
CA ASP A 39 -10.97 -1.79 6.35
C ASP A 39 -12.22 -1.56 7.22
N ASP A 40 -12.83 -2.62 7.75
CA ASP A 40 -13.95 -2.57 8.70
C ASP A 40 -13.65 -1.68 9.93
N LYS A 41 -12.36 -1.61 10.32
CA LYS A 41 -11.88 -0.73 11.40
C LYS A 41 -11.71 0.74 11.00
N GLY A 42 -11.99 1.12 9.75
CA GLY A 42 -11.77 2.46 9.23
C GLY A 42 -10.31 2.82 8.93
N VAL A 43 -9.42 1.81 8.93
CA VAL A 43 -8.00 1.98 8.58
C VAL A 43 -7.86 2.06 7.05
N LEU A 44 -7.16 3.06 6.53
CA LEU A 44 -6.89 3.19 5.10
C LEU A 44 -5.72 2.29 4.69
N TRP A 45 -5.93 1.47 3.67
CA TRP A 45 -4.96 0.56 3.08
C TRP A 45 -4.67 0.95 1.64
N GLU A 46 -3.40 0.93 1.24
CA GLU A 46 -2.94 1.27 -0.10
C GLU A 46 -1.86 0.27 -0.54
N ILE A 47 -1.74 0.07 -1.85
CA ILE A 47 -0.65 -0.74 -2.42
C ILE A 47 0.54 0.19 -2.70
N ASN A 48 1.72 -0.15 -2.19
CA ASN A 48 2.92 0.62 -2.51
C ASN A 48 3.24 0.52 -4.02
N PRO A 49 3.33 1.64 -4.75
CA PRO A 49 3.61 1.66 -6.18
C PRO A 49 4.98 1.09 -6.56
N ARG A 50 5.95 1.12 -5.64
CA ARG A 50 7.33 0.68 -5.87
C ARG A 50 7.50 -0.81 -5.60
N THR A 51 6.81 -1.34 -4.59
CA THR A 51 7.01 -2.73 -4.14
C THR A 51 5.81 -3.64 -4.38
N GLY A 52 4.64 -3.10 -4.74
CA GLY A 52 3.39 -3.86 -4.87
C GLY A 52 2.90 -4.45 -3.55
N LYS A 53 3.37 -3.95 -2.40
CA LYS A 53 3.02 -4.45 -1.07
C LYS A 53 1.95 -3.59 -0.43
N TRP A 54 1.06 -4.21 0.33
CA TRP A 54 0.07 -3.49 1.11
C TRP A 54 0.72 -2.69 2.23
N MET A 55 0.24 -1.47 2.40
CA MET A 55 0.56 -0.55 3.48
C MET A 55 -0.75 -0.04 4.05
N TYR A 56 -0.77 0.23 5.35
CA TYR A 56 -1.90 0.88 6.00
C TYR A 56 -1.46 2.22 6.59
N PHE A 57 -2.38 3.16 6.63
CA PHE A 57 -2.15 4.44 7.27
C PHE A 57 -2.48 4.33 8.75
N ASP A 58 -1.46 4.47 9.60
CA ASP A 58 -1.60 4.40 11.06
C ASP A 58 -2.14 5.71 11.67
N GLY A 59 -2.35 6.74 10.84
CA GLY A 59 -2.75 8.08 11.28
C GLY A 59 -1.59 9.09 11.27
N ALA A 60 -0.35 8.60 11.28
CA ALA A 60 0.86 9.42 11.18
C ALA A 60 1.67 9.10 9.92
N GLU A 61 1.79 7.82 9.58
CA GLU A 61 2.64 7.33 8.50
C GLU A 61 2.04 6.09 7.85
N TRP A 62 2.55 5.77 6.66
CA TRP A 62 2.21 4.56 5.93
C TRP A 62 3.09 3.41 6.40
N VAL A 63 2.48 2.41 7.04
CA VAL A 63 3.16 1.26 7.60
C VAL A 63 2.89 0.03 6.74
N PRO A 64 3.93 -0.69 6.25
CA PRO A 64 3.73 -1.92 5.52
C PRO A 64 3.06 -2.98 6.41
N GLY A 65 2.00 -3.61 5.90
CA GLY A 65 1.19 -4.53 6.69
C GLY A 65 0.46 -5.57 5.85
N ARG A 66 -0.36 -6.37 6.52
CA ARG A 66 -1.20 -7.39 5.89
C ARG A 66 -2.67 -7.07 6.11
N PRO A 67 -3.47 -6.84 5.06
CA PRO A 67 -4.89 -6.53 5.22
C PRO A 67 -5.64 -7.75 5.80
N PRO A 68 -6.57 -7.54 6.74
CA PRO A 68 -7.37 -8.63 7.30
C PRO A 68 -8.30 -9.20 6.23
N GLY A 69 -8.47 -10.53 6.22
CA GLY A 69 -9.26 -11.24 5.19
C GLY A 69 -8.47 -11.75 3.99
N ARG A 70 -7.14 -11.52 3.93
CA ARG A 70 -6.24 -12.16 2.96
C ARG A 70 -5.30 -13.15 3.63
N ASP A 71 -5.75 -14.39 3.73
CA ASP A 71 -4.87 -15.54 3.95
C ASP A 71 -4.35 -16.00 2.58
N GLN A 72 -3.02 -15.97 2.39
CA GLN A 72 -2.26 -16.74 1.40
C GLN A 72 -2.40 -16.38 -0.09
N SER A 73 -1.46 -15.57 -0.62
CA SER A 73 -0.71 -15.93 -1.85
C SER A 73 0.47 -14.97 -2.09
N THR A 74 1.68 -15.51 -1.90
CA THR A 74 3.00 -15.04 -2.40
C THR A 74 3.46 -13.66 -1.87
N VAL A 75 4.29 -13.54 -0.83
CA VAL A 75 5.60 -14.16 -0.59
C VAL A 75 5.87 -14.23 0.93
N MET A 76 6.41 -15.35 1.41
CA MET A 76 7.00 -15.50 2.76
C MET A 76 8.49 -15.86 2.58
N PRO A 77 9.39 -15.74 3.59
CA PRO A 77 9.38 -14.97 4.85
C PRO A 77 10.72 -14.19 5.13
N LEU A 78 10.81 -13.60 6.34
CA LEU A 78 12.03 -13.37 7.15
C LEU A 78 12.77 -11.99 7.14
N ALA A 79 12.11 -10.95 7.65
CA ALA A 79 12.66 -9.85 8.48
C ALA A 79 11.49 -8.84 8.64
N GLN A 80 10.85 -8.64 9.79
CA GLN A 80 11.43 -8.18 11.04
C GLN A 80 10.56 -8.63 12.22
N LEU A 81 11.13 -9.39 13.13
CA LEU A 81 10.69 -9.46 14.53
C LEU A 81 11.29 -8.30 15.35
N ALA A 82 11.62 -7.17 14.72
CA ALA A 82 12.29 -6.05 15.36
C ALA A 82 12.06 -4.77 14.54
N ASN A 83 10.99 -4.05 14.87
CA ASN A 83 11.15 -2.68 15.36
C ASN A 83 9.98 -2.40 16.32
N PRO A 84 10.21 -1.69 17.44
CA PRO A 84 9.14 -1.08 18.24
C PRO A 84 8.32 -0.13 17.34
N PRO A 85 7.16 0.42 17.77
CA PRO A 85 6.49 1.48 17.01
C PRO A 85 7.54 2.50 16.55
N SER A 86 7.71 2.64 15.23
CA SER A 86 8.49 3.74 14.70
C SER A 86 7.73 5.00 15.08
N THR A 87 8.19 5.59 16.17
CA THR A 87 7.92 6.94 16.59
C THR A 87 7.98 7.87 15.39
N VAL A 88 6.83 8.39 14.95
CA VAL A 88 6.82 9.75 14.40
C VAL A 88 7.31 10.66 15.53
N ALA A 89 8.51 11.21 15.37
CA ALA A 89 9.16 12.04 16.38
C ALA A 89 8.29 13.25 16.77
N PRO A 90 8.33 13.70 18.04
CA PRO A 90 7.80 15.00 18.40
C PRO A 90 8.64 16.07 17.71
N ARG A 91 8.01 16.89 16.85
CA ARG A 91 8.60 18.14 16.39
C ARG A 91 8.60 19.10 17.59
N GLN A 92 9.78 19.25 18.20
CA GLN A 92 10.04 20.02 19.41
C GLN A 92 9.59 21.48 19.31
N SER A 93 9.07 22.02 20.42
CA SER A 93 9.37 23.37 20.94
C SER A 93 9.10 23.39 22.44
#